data_AF-A0A836TAZ5-F1
#
_entry.id   AF-A0A836TAZ5-F1
#
_cell.length_a   1.000
_cell.length_b   1.000
_cell.length_c   1.000
_cell.angle_alpha   90.00
_cell.angle_beta   90.00
_cell.angle_gamma   90.00
#
_symmetry.space_group_name_H-M   'P 1'
#
loop_
_entity.id
_entity.type
_entity.pdbx_description
1 polymer ?
#
loop_
_entity_poly.entity_id
_entity_poly.type
_entity_poly.pdbx_seq_one_letter_code
_entity_poly.pdbx_strand_id
1 'polypeptide(L)'
;GESALFGPKVHKITTRDVVIFTRQFSTMVDAGLPLVQCLDILGKQSDNPTFGETILKVKGNIEVGNNLSESLKKFPKIWDSLYCNLVEAGEVGGILDIILRRLAAYIEKAEALKKKVKAAMVYPGAIMTVAFVVVGFLMVFVIPSF
;
A
#
# COMPACT_ATOMS: atom_id res chain seq x y z
N GLY A 1 21.75 -21.05 22.90
CA GLY A 1 21.54 -19.59 22.85
C GLY A 1 21.79 -19.09 21.44
N GLU A 2 20.89 -19.41 20.50
CA GLU A 2 21.12 -19.22 19.06
C GLU A 2 20.01 -18.43 18.35
N SER A 3 19.01 -17.91 19.07
CA SER A 3 17.87 -17.20 18.46
C SER A 3 18.10 -15.72 18.14
N ALA A 4 19.31 -15.19 18.31
CA ALA A 4 19.59 -13.75 18.18
C ALA A 4 20.17 -13.31 16.81
N LEU A 5 20.37 -14.22 15.85
CA LEU A 5 21.08 -13.90 14.59
C LEU A 5 20.19 -13.56 13.40
N PHE A 6 18.87 -13.71 13.50
CA PHE A 6 17.92 -13.27 12.48
C PHE A 6 17.03 -12.18 13.07
N GLY A 7 17.37 -10.92 12.78
CA GLY A 7 16.46 -9.80 13.02
C GLY A 7 15.11 -10.03 12.32
N PRO A 8 14.04 -9.34 12.76
CA PRO A 8 12.71 -9.54 12.20
C PRO A 8 12.74 -9.38 10.68
N LYS A 9 12.23 -10.39 9.96
CA LYS A 9 12.10 -10.34 8.50
C LYS A 9 11.20 -9.16 8.12
N VAL A 10 11.79 -8.09 7.61
CA VAL A 10 11.06 -6.92 7.12
C VAL A 10 10.34 -7.31 5.83
N HIS A 11 9.01 -7.35 5.89
CA HIS A 11 8.18 -7.61 4.72
C HIS A 11 7.92 -6.28 4.01
N LYS A 12 8.16 -6.23 2.70
CA LYS A 12 7.92 -5.02 1.91
C LYS A 12 6.43 -4.69 1.91
N ILE A 13 6.08 -3.51 2.42
CA ILE A 13 4.72 -2.98 2.38
C ILE A 13 4.38 -2.62 0.94
N THR A 14 3.26 -3.16 0.44
CA THR A 14 2.80 -2.98 -0.93
C THR A 14 1.66 -1.97 -1.00
N THR A 15 1.41 -1.42 -2.20
CA THR A 15 0.22 -0.58 -2.43
C THR A 15 -1.07 -1.32 -2.13
N ARG A 16 -1.11 -2.64 -2.36
CA ARG A 16 -2.27 -3.48 -2.06
C ARG A 16 -2.60 -3.50 -0.57
N ASP A 17 -1.59 -3.57 0.30
CA ASP A 17 -1.78 -3.57 1.74
C ASP A 17 -2.47 -2.27 2.20
N VAL A 18 -2.03 -1.12 1.68
CA VAL A 18 -2.62 0.19 1.98
C VAL A 18 -4.06 0.30 1.45
N VAL A 19 -4.33 -0.27 0.27
CA VAL A 19 -5.69 -0.30 -0.31
C VAL A 19 -6.65 -1.08 0.58
N ILE A 20 -6.27 -2.30 0.99
CA ILE A 20 -7.09 -3.15 1.85
C ILE A 20 -7.32 -2.48 3.21
N PHE A 21 -6.24 -1.99 3.84
CA PHE A 21 -6.32 -1.27 5.11
C PHE A 21 -7.28 -0.09 5.04
N THR A 22 -7.14 0.79 4.06
CA THR A 22 -7.97 2.01 3.99
C THR A 22 -9.44 1.67 3.72
N ARG A 23 -9.73 0.63 2.92
CA ARG A 23 -11.10 0.16 2.69
C ARG A 23 -11.71 -0.39 3.99
N GLN A 24 -11.01 -1.28 4.68
CA GLN A 24 -11.51 -1.86 5.94
C GLN A 24 -11.65 -0.78 7.01
N PHE A 25 -10.67 0.11 7.14
CA PHE A 25 -10.69 1.24 8.06
C PHE A 25 -11.88 2.17 7.80
N SER A 26 -12.12 2.54 6.54
CA SER A 26 -13.28 3.31 6.14
C SER A 26 -14.59 2.62 6.53
N THR A 27 -14.73 1.32 6.30
CA THR A 27 -15.94 0.57 6.66
C THR A 27 -16.19 0.57 8.17
N MET A 28 -15.14 0.37 8.97
CA MET A 28 -15.26 0.33 10.43
C MET A 28 -15.58 1.70 11.02
N VAL A 29 -14.94 2.76 10.51
CA VAL A 29 -15.22 4.14 10.94
C VAL A 29 -16.64 4.57 10.55
N ASP A 30 -17.09 4.22 9.34
CA ASP A 30 -18.48 4.47 8.90
C ASP A 30 -19.51 3.69 9.74
N ALA A 31 -19.14 2.51 10.26
CA ALA A 31 -19.94 1.75 11.22
C ALA A 31 -19.90 2.31 12.65
N GLY A 32 -19.19 3.42 12.89
CA GLY A 32 -19.14 4.11 14.17
C GLY A 32 -18.17 3.50 15.19
N LEU A 33 -17.27 2.61 14.78
CA LEU A 33 -16.26 2.06 15.69
C LEU A 33 -15.23 3.15 16.06
N PRO A 34 -14.80 3.24 17.33
CA PRO A 34 -13.73 4.13 17.75
C PRO A 34 -12.43 3.93 16.95
N LEU A 35 -11.77 5.03 16.58
CA LEU A 35 -10.55 5.01 15.75
C LEU A 35 -9.45 4.08 16.28
N VAL A 36 -9.19 4.16 17.59
CA VAL A 36 -8.17 3.32 18.26
C VAL A 36 -8.53 1.84 18.15
N GLN A 37 -9.81 1.49 18.28
CA GLN A 37 -10.29 0.11 18.14
C GLN A 37 -10.12 -0.39 16.69
N CYS A 38 -10.47 0.45 15.72
CA CYS A 38 -10.27 0.13 14.30
C CYS A 38 -8.80 -0.15 13.99
N LEU A 39 -7.89 0.69 14.46
CA LEU A 39 -6.45 0.51 14.24
C LEU A 39 -5.89 -0.72 14.97
N ASP A 40 -6.39 -1.03 16.16
CA ASP A 40 -5.99 -2.24 16.90
C ASP A 40 -6.37 -3.52 16.14
N ILE A 41 -7.61 -3.58 15.66
CA ILE A 41 -8.13 -4.72 14.87
C ILE A 41 -7.32 -4.87 13.59
N LEU A 42 -7.15 -3.78 12.82
CA LEU A 42 -6.44 -3.82 11.54
C LEU A 42 -4.95 -4.11 11.69
N GLY A 43 -4.32 -3.60 12.75
CA GLY A 43 -2.92 -3.89 13.07
C GLY A 43 -2.70 -5.37 13.40
N LYS A 44 -3.60 -5.97 14.18
CA LYS A 44 -3.52 -7.39 14.57
C LYS A 44 -3.92 -8.36 13.46
N GLN A 45 -4.81 -7.96 12.56
CA GLN A 45 -5.31 -8.78 11.45
C GLN A 45 -4.54 -8.55 10.14
N SER A 46 -3.46 -7.77 10.15
CA SER A 46 -2.69 -7.52 8.93
C SER A 46 -1.92 -8.76 8.49
N ASP A 47 -2.11 -9.18 7.24
CA ASP A 47 -1.32 -10.26 6.62
C ASP A 47 0.17 -9.93 6.53
N ASN A 48 0.52 -8.64 6.51
CA ASN A 48 1.89 -8.15 6.47
C ASN A 48 2.32 -7.71 7.89
N PRO A 49 3.18 -8.46 8.59
CA PRO A 49 3.56 -8.16 9.97
C PRO A 49 4.21 -6.78 10.13
N THR A 50 5.03 -6.37 9.16
CA THR A 50 5.68 -5.05 9.16
C THR A 50 4.67 -3.92 9.01
N PHE A 51 3.62 -4.13 8.22
CA PHE A 51 2.53 -3.16 8.10
C PHE A 51 1.67 -3.12 9.35
N GLY A 52 1.30 -4.29 9.90
CA GLY A 52 0.56 -4.43 11.15
C GLY A 52 1.25 -3.71 12.32
N GLU A 53 2.55 -3.93 12.51
CA GLU A 53 3.36 -3.20 13.50
C GLU A 53 3.33 -1.68 13.27
N THR A 54 3.34 -1.24 12.01
CA THR A 54 3.28 0.19 11.68
C THR A 54 1.91 0.79 12.03
N ILE A 55 0.82 0.07 11.75
CA ILE A 55 -0.54 0.47 12.16
C ILE A 55 -0.64 0.55 13.68
N LEU A 56 -0.07 -0.41 14.41
CA LEU A 56 -0.04 -0.38 15.89
C LEU A 56 0.81 0.78 16.44
N LYS A 57 1.88 1.18 15.76
CA LYS A 57 2.61 2.42 16.09
C LYS A 57 1.76 3.66 15.87
N VAL A 58 0.99 3.73 14.78
CA VAL A 58 0.03 4.83 14.54
C VAL A 58 -1.02 4.86 15.66
N LYS A 59 -1.61 3.72 16.01
CA LYS A 59 -2.54 3.57 17.14
C LYS A 59 -1.94 4.14 18.43
N GLY A 60 -0.72 3.74 18.79
CA GLY A 60 -0.06 4.21 20.02
C GLY A 60 0.19 5.72 20.04
N ASN A 61 0.45 6.35 18.88
CA ASN A 61 0.56 7.82 18.80
C ASN A 61 -0.78 8.52 19.07
N ILE A 62 -1.90 7.92 18.64
CA ILE A 62 -3.24 8.48 18.87
C ILE A 62 -3.67 8.27 20.32
N GLU A 63 -3.32 7.13 20.93
CA GLU A 63 -3.59 6.87 22.36
C GLU A 63 -2.93 7.89 23.28
N VAL A 64 -1.78 8.45 22.90
CA VAL A 64 -1.10 9.53 23.64
C VAL A 64 -1.56 10.94 23.24
N GLY A 65 -2.58 11.06 22.39
CA GLY A 65 -3.25 12.32 22.05
C GLY A 65 -2.78 13.02 20.77
N ASN A 66 -1.96 12.39 19.93
CA ASN A 66 -1.64 12.97 18.61
C ASN A 66 -2.81 12.77 17.64
N ASN A 67 -2.90 13.65 16.64
CA ASN A 67 -3.86 13.51 15.55
C ASN A 67 -3.52 12.30 14.66
N LEU A 68 -4.52 11.69 14.01
CA LEU A 68 -4.33 10.57 13.07
C LEU A 68 -3.45 11.01 11.90
N SER A 69 -3.74 12.16 11.31
CA SER A 69 -2.97 12.72 10.20
C SER A 69 -1.49 12.91 10.54
N GLU A 70 -1.16 13.48 11.70
CA GLU A 70 0.21 13.62 12.19
C GLU A 70 0.89 12.27 12.42
N SER A 71 0.15 11.30 12.96
CA SER A 71 0.63 9.95 13.21
C SER A 71 0.95 9.21 11.90
N LEU A 72 0.14 9.40 10.86
CA LEU A 72 0.38 8.84 9.52
C LEU A 72 1.56 9.53 8.82
N LYS A 73 1.74 10.85 8.97
CA LYS A 73 2.85 11.63 8.39
C LYS A 73 4.24 11.12 8.85
N LYS A 74 4.32 10.43 9.99
CA LYS A 74 5.57 9.78 10.46
C LYS A 74 6.02 8.63 9.54
N PHE A 75 5.16 8.15 8.64
CA PHE A 75 5.45 7.03 7.72
C PHE A 75 5.21 7.41 6.24
N PRO A 76 5.97 8.38 5.68
CA PRO A 76 5.73 8.94 4.36
C PRO A 76 5.96 7.96 3.19
N LYS A 77 6.63 6.82 3.45
CA LYS A 77 6.80 5.74 2.48
C LYS A 77 5.53 4.89 2.27
N ILE A 78 4.57 5.00 3.20
CA ILE A 78 3.33 4.21 3.21
C ILE A 78 2.15 5.12 2.84
N TRP A 79 2.04 6.26 3.52
CA TRP A 79 1.00 7.26 3.28
C TRP A 79 1.64 8.53 2.72
N ASP A 80 1.26 8.90 1.50
CA ASP A 80 1.76 10.12 0.88
C ASP A 80 1.13 11.38 1.49
N SER A 81 1.64 12.55 1.07
CA SER A 81 1.16 13.83 1.56
C SER A 81 -0.32 14.06 1.23
N LEU A 82 -0.81 13.58 0.08
CA LEU A 82 -2.22 13.73 -0.30
C LEU A 82 -3.12 12.96 0.66
N TYR A 83 -2.78 11.70 0.94
CA TYR A 83 -3.49 10.86 1.90
C TYR A 83 -3.55 11.55 3.26
N CYS A 84 -2.40 11.99 3.78
CA CYS A 84 -2.32 12.61 5.09
C CYS A 84 -3.10 13.92 5.18
N ASN A 85 -3.01 14.78 4.16
CA ASN A 85 -3.70 16.07 4.12
C ASN A 85 -5.22 15.92 4.00
N LEU A 86 -5.69 14.90 3.27
CA LEU A 86 -7.12 14.59 3.22
C LEU A 86 -7.62 14.13 4.60
N VAL A 87 -6.90 13.21 5.24
CA VAL A 87 -7.24 12.75 6.60
C VAL A 87 -7.27 13.93 7.58
N GLU A 88 -6.30 14.84 7.52
CA GLU A 88 -6.25 16.05 8.35
C GLU A 88 -7.49 16.93 8.14
N ALA A 89 -7.89 17.17 6.89
CA ALA A 89 -9.12 17.90 6.58
C ALA A 89 -10.38 17.19 7.11
N GLY A 90 -10.37 15.85 7.11
CA GLY A 90 -11.43 15.03 7.68
C GLY A 90 -11.52 15.11 9.19
N GLU A 91 -10.38 15.08 9.88
CA GLU A 91 -10.29 15.22 11.33
C GLU A 91 -10.73 16.62 11.78
N VAL A 92 -10.17 17.67 11.19
CA VAL A 92 -10.49 19.07 11.54
C VAL A 92 -11.94 19.41 11.21
N GLY A 93 -12.45 18.90 10.10
CA GLY A 93 -13.83 19.11 9.65
C GLY A 93 -14.86 18.22 10.34
N GLY A 94 -14.46 17.26 11.17
CA GLY A 94 -15.38 16.30 11.79
C GLY A 94 -16.12 15.38 10.80
N ILE A 95 -15.55 15.19 9.59
CA ILE A 95 -16.14 14.43 8.47
C ILE A 95 -15.23 13.28 8.03
N LEU A 96 -14.51 12.69 8.98
CA LEU A 96 -13.49 11.67 8.73
C LEU A 96 -14.07 10.43 8.04
N ASP A 97 -15.29 10.03 8.35
CA ASP A 97 -16.03 8.93 7.71
C ASP A 97 -16.21 9.17 6.19
N ILE A 98 -16.63 10.38 5.80
CA ILE A 98 -16.82 10.78 4.40
C ILE A 98 -15.47 10.79 3.69
N ILE A 99 -14.44 11.35 4.32
CA ILE A 99 -13.12 11.44 3.73
C ILE A 99 -12.50 10.06 3.55
N LEU A 100 -12.55 9.18 4.55
CA LEU A 100 -12.01 7.83 4.45
C LEU A 100 -12.72 7.02 3.35
N ARG A 101 -14.04 7.19 3.19
CA ARG A 101 -14.81 6.55 2.11
C ARG A 101 -14.39 7.04 0.73
N ARG A 102 -14.16 8.35 0.57
CA ARG A 102 -13.63 8.93 -0.67
C ARG A 102 -12.20 8.46 -0.95
N LEU A 103 -11.37 8.42 0.08
CA LEU A 103 -9.98 8.00 0.01
C LEU A 103 -9.86 6.52 -0.40
N ALA A 104 -10.65 5.64 0.23
CA ALA A 104 -10.73 4.23 -0.13
C ALA A 104 -11.16 4.03 -1.59
N ALA A 105 -12.20 4.74 -2.03
CA ALA A 105 -12.65 4.67 -3.42
C ALA A 105 -11.60 5.19 -4.41
N TYR A 106 -10.87 6.25 -4.04
CA TYR A 106 -9.81 6.82 -4.87
C TYR A 106 -8.65 5.84 -5.06
N ILE A 107 -8.08 5.31 -3.98
CA ILE A 107 -6.92 4.41 -4.06
C ILE A 107 -7.26 3.08 -4.73
N GLU A 108 -8.49 2.56 -4.54
CA GLU A 108 -8.95 1.35 -5.24
C GLU A 108 -9.04 1.58 -6.74
N LYS A 109 -9.59 2.71 -7.17
CA LYS A 109 -9.65 3.08 -8.58
C LYS A 109 -8.25 3.25 -9.17
N ALA A 110 -7.35 3.90 -8.44
CA ALA A 110 -5.95 4.07 -8.85
C ALA A 110 -5.23 2.72 -9.01
N GLU A 111 -5.39 1.81 -8.05
CA GLU A 111 -4.80 0.46 -8.11
C GLU A 111 -5.42 -0.39 -9.24
N ALA A 112 -6.74 -0.29 -9.44
CA ALA A 112 -7.41 -0.97 -10.55
C ALA A 112 -6.93 -0.46 -11.92
N LEU A 113 -6.74 0.85 -12.07
CA LEU A 113 -6.20 1.45 -13.28
C LEU A 113 -4.76 0.98 -13.53
N LYS A 114 -3.91 1.00 -12.50
CA LYS A 114 -2.54 0.49 -12.57
C LYS A 114 -2.49 -0.97 -12.99
N LYS A 115 -3.37 -1.82 -12.46
CA LYS A 115 -3.49 -3.23 -12.85
C LYS A 115 -3.90 -3.38 -14.31
N LYS A 116 -4.88 -2.60 -14.78
CA LYS A 116 -5.32 -2.60 -16.19
C LYS A 116 -4.19 -2.20 -17.14
N VAL A 117 -3.47 -1.13 -16.82
CA VAL A 117 -2.31 -0.69 -17.61
C VAL A 117 -1.22 -1.77 -17.63
N LYS A 118 -0.89 -2.35 -16.47
CA LYS A 118 0.09 -3.43 -16.39
C LYS A 118 -0.32 -4.64 -17.23
N ALA A 119 -1.60 -5.03 -17.19
CA ALA A 119 -2.13 -6.13 -17.97
C ALA A 119 -2.05 -5.85 -19.48
N ALA A 120 -2.41 -4.64 -19.92
CA ALA A 120 -2.34 -4.24 -21.32
C ALA A 120 -0.89 -4.25 -21.87
N MET A 121 0.10 -3.99 -21.02
CA MET A 121 1.52 -4.02 -21.39
C MET A 121 2.12 -5.43 -21.51
N VAL A 122 1.42 -6.47 -21.04
CA VAL A 122 1.93 -7.86 -21.09
C VAL A 122 2.10 -8.33 -22.54
N TYR A 123 1.12 -8.06 -23.42
CA TYR A 123 1.16 -8.51 -24.81
C TYR A 123 2.27 -7.81 -25.63
N PRO A 124 2.39 -6.47 -25.62
CA PRO A 124 3.53 -5.79 -26.26
C PRO A 124 4.89 -6.24 -25.71
N GLY A 125 5.00 -6.45 -24.40
CA GLY A 125 6.22 -6.93 -23.76
C GLY A 125 6.63 -8.32 -24.25
N ALA A 126 5.67 -9.25 -24.37
CA ALA A 126 5.92 -10.60 -24.86
C ALA A 126 6.42 -10.58 -26.32
N ILE A 127 5.77 -9.81 -27.20
CA ILE A 127 6.18 -9.69 -28.60
C ILE A 127 7.58 -9.11 -28.72
N MET A 128 7.86 -7.99 -28.03
CA MET A 128 9.19 -7.39 -28.04
C MET A 128 10.26 -8.37 -27.55
N THR A 129 9.97 -9.13 -26.49
CA THR A 129 10.89 -10.14 -25.96
C THR A 129 11.22 -11.20 -27.02
N VAL A 130 10.21 -11.76 -27.69
CA VAL A 130 10.43 -12.74 -28.76
C VAL A 130 11.22 -12.14 -29.91
N ALA A 131 10.89 -10.91 -30.32
CA ALA A 131 11.61 -10.21 -31.39
C ALA A 131 13.11 -10.04 -31.06
N PHE A 132 13.44 -9.60 -29.85
CA PHE A 132 14.83 -9.46 -29.40
C PHE A 132 15.56 -10.82 -29.35
N VAL A 133 14.89 -11.88 -28.90
CA VAL A 133 15.46 -13.23 -28.88
C VAL A 133 15.77 -13.72 -30.28
N VAL A 134 14.84 -13.57 -31.23
CA VAL A 134 15.03 -14.00 -32.62
C VAL A 134 16.15 -13.21 -33.29
N VAL A 135 16.14 -11.88 -33.18
CA VAL A 135 17.19 -11.03 -33.77
C VAL A 135 18.56 -11.32 -33.15
N GLY A 136 18.62 -11.46 -31.82
CA GLY A 136 19.86 -11.82 -31.12
C GLY A 136 20.41 -13.18 -31.55
N PHE A 137 19.54 -14.18 -31.70
CA PHE A 137 19.93 -15.49 -32.21
C PHE A 137 20.52 -15.41 -33.62
N LEU A 138 19.87 -14.67 -34.53
CA LEU A 138 20.37 -14.49 -35.90
C LEU A 138 21.75 -13.79 -35.91
N MET A 139 21.94 -12.75 -35.09
CA MET A 139 23.23 -12.05 -35.03
C MET A 139 24.36 -12.94 -34.49
N VAL A 140 24.10 -13.78 -33.49
CA VAL A 140 25.14 -14.58 -32.84
C VAL A 140 25.48 -15.85 -33.62
N PHE A 141 24.50 -16.51 -34.22
CA PHE A 141 24.70 -17.84 -34.83
C PHE A 141 24.69 -17.82 -36.36
N VAL A 142 23.87 -16.97 -36.98
CA VAL A 142 23.63 -17.03 -38.41
C VAL A 142 24.59 -16.12 -39.18
N ILE A 143 24.73 -14.86 -38.77
CA ILE A 143 25.64 -13.90 -39.45
C ILE A 143 27.10 -14.37 -39.52
N PRO A 144 27.73 -14.94 -38.47
CA PRO A 144 29.12 -15.37 -38.54
C PRO A 144 29.37 -16.60 -39.42
N SER A 145 28.31 -17.31 -39.79
CA SER A 145 28.39 -18.52 -40.62
C SER A 145 28.33 -18.21 -42.12
N PHE A 146 28.09 -16.95 -42.49
CA PHE A 146 28.18 -16.41 -43.85
C PHE A 146 29.50 -15.68 -44.04
#